data_AF-A0A2T6B0X8-F1
#
_entry.id   AF-A0A2T6B0X8-F1
#
_cell.length_a   1.000
_cell.length_b   1.000
_cell.length_c   1.000
_cell.angle_alpha   90.00
_cell.angle_beta   90.00
_cell.angle_gamma   90.00
#
_symmetry.space_group_name_H-M   'P 1'
#
loop_
_entity.id
_entity.type
_entity.pdbx_description
1 polymer ?
#
loop_
_entity_poly.entity_id
_entity_poly.type
_entity_poly.pdbx_seq_one_letter_code
_entity_poly.pdbx_strand_id
1 'polypeptide(L)'
;MSDDKSAFQQKAEARLEQVQAEIEKMKAEAKEKQADQQAEAERKKEMAELEERKAELNAQVEKLKAQSGEAWTDVRAGVQKAWDNMEESFTKARARF
;
A
#
# COMPACT_ATOMS: atom_id res chain seq x y z
N MET A 1 -2.35 -8.20 25.07
CA MET A 1 -1.11 -8.32 24.24
C MET A 1 -1.29 -9.25 23.06
N SER A 2 -1.61 -10.54 23.24
CA SER A 2 -1.88 -11.43 22.08
C SER A 2 -3.07 -10.95 21.25
N ASP A 3 -4.17 -10.54 21.90
CA ASP A 3 -5.37 -10.04 21.21
C ASP A 3 -5.11 -8.72 20.45
N ASP A 4 -4.35 -7.80 21.04
CA ASP A 4 -3.99 -6.51 20.40
C ASP A 4 -3.19 -6.72 19.12
N LYS A 5 -2.22 -7.64 19.17
CA LYS A 5 -1.40 -7.99 18.03
C LYS A 5 -2.25 -8.64 16.93
N SER A 6 -3.09 -9.61 17.29
CA SER A 6 -3.97 -10.29 16.33
C SER A 6 -4.94 -9.32 15.66
N ALA A 7 -5.56 -8.41 16.41
CA ALA A 7 -6.43 -7.38 15.86
C ALA A 7 -5.67 -6.43 14.92
N PHE A 8 -4.45 -6.03 15.29
CA PHE A 8 -3.61 -5.20 14.44
C PHE A 8 -3.19 -5.92 13.15
N GLN A 9 -2.83 -7.21 13.23
CA GLN A 9 -2.50 -8.04 12.07
C GLN A 9 -3.67 -8.13 11.08
N GLN A 10 -4.86 -8.49 11.56
CA GLN A 10 -6.05 -8.58 10.70
C GLN A 10 -6.35 -7.25 10.02
N LYS A 11 -6.23 -6.13 10.77
CA LYS A 11 -6.42 -4.78 10.20
C LYS A 11 -5.37 -4.47 9.14
N ALA A 12 -4.12 -4.85 9.35
CA ALA A 12 -3.03 -4.59 8.42
C ALA A 12 -3.17 -5.43 7.13
N GLU A 13 -3.63 -6.68 7.25
CA GLU A 13 -3.94 -7.54 6.11
C GLU A 13 -5.11 -6.99 5.29
N ALA A 14 -6.23 -6.63 5.93
CA ALA A 14 -7.37 -6.04 5.25
C ALA A 14 -7.01 -4.75 4.50
N ARG A 15 -6.14 -3.93 5.10
CA ARG A 15 -5.59 -2.72 4.47
C ARG A 15 -4.73 -3.03 3.25
N LEU A 16 -3.89 -4.06 3.32
CA LEU A 16 -3.07 -4.50 2.20
C LEU A 16 -3.95 -5.00 1.04
N GLU A 17 -5.01 -5.75 1.32
CA GLU A 17 -5.99 -6.19 0.32
C GLU A 17 -6.72 -5.00 -0.32
N GLN A 18 -7.14 -4.02 0.47
CA GLN A 18 -7.76 -2.79 -0.04
C GLN A 18 -6.81 -2.06 -1.00
N VAL A 19 -5.56 -1.85 -0.60
CA VAL A 19 -4.52 -1.23 -1.42
C VAL A 19 -4.34 -1.98 -2.75
N GLN A 20 -4.27 -3.31 -2.70
CA GLN A 20 -4.15 -4.14 -3.90
C GLN A 20 -5.32 -3.89 -4.86
N ALA A 21 -6.55 -3.92 -4.35
CA ALA A 21 -7.74 -3.69 -5.16
C ALA A 21 -7.77 -2.29 -5.78
N GLU A 22 -7.40 -1.25 -5.02
CA GLU A 22 -7.36 0.13 -5.51
C GLU A 22 -6.30 0.32 -6.61
N ILE A 23 -5.12 -0.28 -6.44
CA ILE A 23 -4.05 -0.24 -7.46
C ILE A 23 -4.50 -0.94 -8.74
N GLU A 24 -5.12 -2.12 -8.65
CA GLU A 24 -5.65 -2.82 -9.83
C GLU A 24 -6.75 -2.02 -10.53
N LYS A 25 -7.62 -1.35 -9.78
CA LYS A 25 -8.63 -0.44 -10.33
C LYS A 25 -7.98 0.71 -11.12
N MET A 26 -6.99 1.39 -10.54
CA MET A 26 -6.30 2.48 -11.22
C MET A 26 -5.54 2.01 -12.46
N LYS A 27 -4.95 0.79 -12.45
CA LYS A 27 -4.35 0.20 -13.65
C LYS A 27 -5.37 0.00 -14.77
N ALA A 28 -6.57 -0.45 -14.44
CA ALA A 28 -7.64 -0.64 -15.42
C ALA A 28 -8.05 0.72 -16.02
N GLU A 29 -8.29 1.72 -15.18
CA GLU A 29 -8.62 3.08 -15.62
C GLU A 29 -7.51 3.70 -16.48
N ALA A 30 -6.23 3.47 -16.14
CA ALA A 30 -5.09 3.91 -16.92
C ALA A 30 -5.08 3.33 -18.33
N LYS A 31 -5.44 2.06 -18.48
CA LYS A 31 -5.53 1.37 -19.79
C LYS A 31 -6.68 1.91 -20.64
N GLU A 32 -7.82 2.25 -20.04
CA GLU A 32 -8.93 2.87 -20.77
C GLU A 32 -8.57 4.27 -21.27
N LYS A 33 -7.79 5.02 -20.49
CA LYS A 33 -7.38 6.40 -20.80
C LYS A 33 -6.09 6.51 -21.64
N GLN A 34 -5.62 5.41 -22.27
CA GLN A 34 -4.36 5.36 -23.02
C GLN A 34 -4.28 6.25 -24.28
N ALA A 35 -5.36 6.91 -24.68
CA ALA A 35 -5.38 7.80 -25.85
C ALA A 35 -4.52 9.07 -25.68
N ASP A 36 -4.19 9.45 -24.44
CA ASP A 36 -3.33 10.61 -24.15
C ASP A 36 -1.90 10.17 -23.81
N GLN A 37 -1.01 10.23 -24.80
CA GLN A 37 0.39 9.81 -24.66
C GLN A 37 1.22 10.70 -23.74
N GLN A 38 0.85 11.99 -23.55
CA GLN A 38 1.57 12.87 -22.63
C GLN A 38 1.26 12.49 -21.18
N ALA A 39 -0.02 12.20 -20.88
CA ALA A 39 -0.43 11.73 -19.56
C ALA A 39 0.02 10.29 -19.24
N GLU A 40 0.31 9.46 -20.27
CA GLU A 40 0.69 8.06 -20.07
C GLU A 40 2.01 7.91 -19.30
N ALA A 41 3.03 8.72 -19.61
CA ALA A 41 4.33 8.63 -18.95
C ALA A 41 4.24 8.98 -17.45
N GLU A 42 3.49 10.02 -17.10
CA GLU A 42 3.27 10.42 -15.71
C GLU A 42 2.48 9.35 -14.95
N ARG A 43 1.38 8.85 -15.53
CA ARG A 43 0.58 7.77 -14.93
C ARG A 43 1.39 6.51 -14.70
N LYS A 44 2.27 6.13 -15.64
CA LYS A 44 3.18 4.98 -15.46
C LYS A 44 4.13 5.18 -14.27
N LYS A 45 4.65 6.39 -14.08
CA LYS A 45 5.50 6.72 -12.94
C LYS A 45 4.75 6.61 -11.61
N GLU A 46 3.55 7.19 -11.53
CA GLU A 46 2.72 7.09 -10.32
C GLU A 46 2.32 5.64 -10.02
N MET A 47 1.96 4.86 -11.05
CA MET A 47 1.68 3.43 -10.87
C MET A 47 2.88 2.65 -10.34
N ALA A 48 4.09 2.95 -10.82
CA ALA A 48 5.31 2.32 -10.33
C ALA A 48 5.57 2.66 -8.86
N GLU A 49 5.35 3.92 -8.46
CA GLU A 49 5.45 4.35 -7.06
C GLU A 49 4.43 3.61 -6.18
N LEU A 50 3.18 3.51 -6.61
CA LEU A 50 2.13 2.76 -5.88
C LEU A 50 2.48 1.28 -5.71
N GLU A 51 3.02 0.65 -6.74
CA GLU A 51 3.48 -0.74 -6.69
C GLU A 51 4.64 -0.93 -5.69
N GLU A 52 5.61 0.00 -5.67
CA GLU A 52 6.71 -0.02 -4.71
C GLU A 52 6.20 0.14 -3.27
N ARG A 53 5.31 1.10 -3.03
CA ARG A 53 4.70 1.30 -1.70
C ARG A 53 3.90 0.07 -1.25
N LYS A 54 3.22 -0.61 -2.18
CA LYS A 54 2.46 -1.82 -1.87
C LYS A 54 3.39 -2.94 -1.44
N ALA A 55 4.51 -3.10 -2.14
CA ALA A 55 5.54 -4.06 -1.77
C ALA A 55 6.14 -3.74 -0.40
N GLU A 56 6.40 -2.47 -0.10
CA GLU A 56 6.87 -2.00 1.22
C GLU A 56 5.87 -2.36 2.33
N LEU A 57 4.59 -2.03 2.14
CA LEU A 57 3.52 -2.37 3.09
C LEU A 57 3.42 -3.88 3.31
N ASN A 58 3.42 -4.67 2.23
CA ASN A 58 3.39 -6.12 2.31
C ASN A 58 4.57 -6.67 3.13
N ALA A 59 5.79 -6.19 2.86
CA ALA A 59 6.98 -6.61 3.61
C ALA A 59 6.87 -6.29 5.11
N GLN A 60 6.27 -5.16 5.49
CA GLN A 60 6.05 -4.82 6.90
C GLN A 60 4.97 -5.71 7.54
N VAL A 61 3.90 -6.02 6.82
CA VAL A 61 2.85 -6.95 7.29
C VAL A 61 3.42 -8.34 7.51
N GLU A 62 4.26 -8.84 6.61
CA GLU A 62 4.92 -10.14 6.77
C GLU A 62 5.89 -10.15 7.96
N LYS A 63 6.65 -9.06 8.17
CA LYS A 63 7.47 -8.90 9.38
C LYS A 63 6.62 -8.94 10.65
N LEU A 64 5.47 -8.28 10.65
CA LEU A 64 4.55 -8.24 11.79
C LEU A 64 4.02 -9.65 12.13
N LYS A 65 3.78 -10.49 11.12
CA LYS A 65 3.41 -11.90 11.30
C LYS A 65 4.50 -12.70 11.99
N ALA A 66 5.75 -12.49 11.58
CA ALA A 66 6.91 -13.23 12.07
C ALA A 66 7.35 -12.86 13.51
N GLN A 67 7.09 -11.63 13.98
CA GLN A 67 7.53 -11.20 15.32
C GLN A 67 6.58 -11.62 16.43
N SER A 68 7.10 -11.90 17.63
CA SER A 68 6.32 -12.21 18.84
C SER A 68 6.86 -11.46 20.06
N GLY A 69 6.18 -11.54 21.21
CA GLY A 69 6.67 -10.93 22.45
C GLY A 69 6.53 -9.41 22.44
N GLU A 70 7.59 -8.66 22.76
CA GLU A 70 7.57 -7.19 22.75
C GLU A 70 7.98 -6.59 21.40
N ALA A 71 8.69 -7.36 20.56
CA ALA A 71 9.25 -6.93 19.28
C ALA A 71 8.19 -6.56 18.22
N TRP A 72 6.93 -6.98 18.37
CA TRP A 72 5.87 -6.58 17.44
C TRP A 72 5.53 -5.09 17.54
N THR A 73 5.82 -4.44 18.67
CA THR A 73 5.52 -3.01 18.89
C THR A 73 6.32 -2.12 17.96
N ASP A 74 7.61 -2.43 17.76
CA ASP A 74 8.47 -1.70 16.82
C ASP A 74 8.04 -1.93 15.36
N VAL A 75 7.66 -3.16 15.03
CA VAL A 75 7.17 -3.49 13.68
C VAL A 75 5.82 -2.84 13.40
N ARG A 76 4.97 -2.68 14.41
CA ARG A 76 3.69 -1.94 14.29
C ARG A 76 3.91 -0.53 13.77
N ALA A 77 4.91 0.19 14.28
CA ALA A 77 5.25 1.53 13.81
C ALA A 77 5.73 1.51 12.34
N GLY A 78 6.49 0.49 11.94
CA GLY A 78 6.90 0.26 10.55
C GLY A 78 5.72 0.05 9.59
N VAL A 79 4.74 -0.78 9.98
CA VAL A 79 3.50 -0.99 9.21
C VAL A 79 2.72 0.31 9.09
N GLN A 80 2.61 1.08 10.17
CA GLN A 80 1.85 2.32 10.19
C GLN A 80 2.50 3.39 9.30
N LYS A 81 3.82 3.52 9.33
CA LYS A 81 4.57 4.40 8.43
C LYS A 81 4.41 3.99 6.95
N ALA A 82 4.49 2.69 6.65
CA ALA A 82 4.30 2.21 5.28
C ALA A 82 2.87 2.48 4.77
N TRP A 83 1.88 2.40 5.66
CA TRP A 83 0.50 2.80 5.36
C TRP A 83 0.39 4.30 5.05
N ASP A 84 0.95 5.16 5.89
CA ASP A 84 0.87 6.62 5.70
C ASP A 84 1.54 7.03 4.37
N ASN A 85 2.69 6.43 4.04
CA ASN A 85 3.37 6.63 2.75
C ASN A 85 2.50 6.18 1.57
N MET A 86 1.81 5.04 1.69
CA MET A 86 0.89 4.56 0.66
C MET A 86 -0.26 5.53 0.43
N GLU A 87 -0.86 6.05 1.50
CA GLU A 87 -1.97 7.01 1.44
C GLU A 87 -1.55 8.33 0.76
N GLU A 88 -0.33 8.78 1.03
CA GLU A 88 0.27 9.94 0.36
C GLU A 88 0.45 9.68 -1.15
N SER A 89 1.03 8.54 -1.54
CA SER A 89 1.20 8.18 -2.96
C SER A 89 -0.15 8.00 -3.67
N PHE A 90 -1.19 7.49 -2.99
CA PHE A 90 -2.54 7.45 -3.55
C PHE A 90 -3.12 8.84 -3.79
N THR A 91 -2.91 9.76 -2.85
CA THR A 91 -3.37 11.15 -3.01
C THR A 91 -2.71 11.81 -4.22
N LYS A 92 -1.40 11.58 -4.40
CA LYS A 92 -0.63 12.06 -5.57
C LYS A 92 -1.08 11.44 -6.88
N ALA A 93 -1.32 10.13 -6.89
CA ALA A 93 -1.78 9.41 -8.07
C ALA A 93 -3.18 9.88 -8.48
N ARG A 94 -4.15 9.94 -7.55
CA ARG A 94 -5.52 10.39 -7.82
C ARG A 94 -5.61 11.82 -8.36
N ALA A 95 -4.65 12.69 -8.03
CA ALA A 95 -4.59 14.04 -8.60
C ALA A 95 -4.22 14.05 -10.11
N ARG A 96 -3.68 12.95 -10.63
CA ARG A 96 -3.16 12.81 -12.01
C ARG A 96 -3.98 11.83 -12.88
N PHE A 97 -4.78 10.97 -12.27
CA PHE A 97 -5.66 10.01 -12.96
C PHE A 97 -7.01 10.61 -13.33
#